data_AF-A0A8W7PE42-F1
#
_entry.id   AF-A0A8W7PE42-F1
#
_cell.length_a   1.000
_cell.length_b   1.000
_cell.length_c   1.000
_cell.angle_alpha   90.00
_cell.angle_beta   90.00
_cell.angle_gamma   90.00
#
_symmetry.space_group_name_H-M   'P 1'
#
loop_
_entity.id
_entity.type
_entity.pdbx_description
1 polymer ?
#
loop_
_entity_poly.entity_id
_entity_poly.type
_entity_poly.pdbx_seq_one_letter_code
_entity_poly.pdbx_strand_id
1 'polypeptide(L)'
;LLGLTMNIMDSENRVVLNVGGIRHETYKATLKKIPATRLSRLTEALANYDPILNEYFFDRHPGVFAQVLNYYRTGKLHYPTDVCGPLFEEELEFWGLDSNQVEPCCWMTYTQHRDTQETLAVLERLDLDTEKPTEEELARKFGYEDDYLKGTVSWWQHMKPQMWSLFDEPYSSNAAKIIGVISVFFICVSILSFCLKTHPDMRVPVIRNITVKTANGSTAWVLDKTQTNAHVAFFYIECVCNAWFTFEILVSSNL
;
A
#
# COMPACT_ATOMS: atom_id res chain seq x y z
N LEU A 1 37.22 17.67 54.95
CA LEU A 1 35.91 17.28 55.53
C LEU A 1 34.75 17.68 54.62
N LEU A 2 34.54 18.98 54.31
CA LEU A 2 33.49 19.44 53.38
C LEU A 2 33.54 18.80 51.97
N GLY A 3 34.73 18.61 51.39
CA GLY A 3 34.88 17.95 50.08
C GLY A 3 34.62 16.44 50.09
N LEU A 4 34.82 15.77 51.24
CA LEU A 4 34.50 14.35 51.41
C LEU A 4 32.99 14.16 51.60
N THR A 5 32.34 15.03 52.38
CA THR A 5 30.89 15.00 52.57
C THR A 5 30.13 15.37 51.29
N MET A 6 30.64 16.32 50.48
CA MET A 6 30.07 16.63 49.16
C MET A 6 30.16 15.44 48.19
N ASN A 7 31.31 14.76 48.12
CA ASN A 7 31.48 13.59 47.26
C ASN A 7 30.62 12.39 47.70
N ILE A 8 30.37 12.23 49.01
CA ILE A 8 29.47 11.19 49.54
C ILE A 8 28.01 11.51 49.17
N MET A 9 27.56 12.76 49.36
CA MET A 9 26.20 13.18 48.99
C MET A 9 25.96 13.08 47.47
N ASP A 10 26.95 13.36 46.64
CA ASP A 10 26.85 13.24 45.18
C ASP A 10 26.90 11.77 44.71
N SER A 11 27.45 10.85 45.53
CA SER A 11 27.39 9.41 45.29
C SER A 11 26.04 8.80 45.68
N GLU A 12 25.41 9.23 46.77
CA GLU A 12 24.07 8.78 47.20
C GLU A 12 22.95 9.22 46.24
N ASN A 13 23.20 10.27 45.46
CA ASN A 13 22.26 10.84 44.50
C ASN A 13 22.35 10.20 43.11
N ARG A 14 23.34 9.35 42.87
CA ARG A 14 23.48 8.58 41.63
C ARG A 14 22.73 7.26 41.72
N VAL A 15 22.36 6.74 40.56
CA VAL A 15 21.71 5.45 40.38
C VAL A 15 22.36 4.73 39.21
N VAL A 16 22.56 3.43 39.38
CA VAL A 16 23.13 2.54 38.36
C VAL A 16 21.99 1.73 37.73
N LEU A 17 21.91 1.76 36.40
CA LEU A 17 20.93 1.04 35.59
C LEU A 17 21.70 0.10 34.67
N ASN A 18 21.66 -1.20 34.96
CA ASN A 18 22.25 -2.25 34.16
C ASN A 18 21.21 -2.76 33.14
N VAL A 19 21.37 -2.38 31.87
CA VAL A 19 20.45 -2.73 30.79
C VAL A 19 21.15 -3.66 29.82
N GLY A 20 20.66 -4.89 29.68
CA GLY A 20 21.26 -5.91 28.81
C GLY A 20 22.74 -6.21 29.12
N GLY A 21 23.16 -6.01 30.37
CA GLY A 21 24.56 -6.15 30.80
C GLY A 21 25.40 -4.87 30.72
N ILE A 22 24.89 -3.79 30.13
CA ILE A 22 25.57 -2.50 30.05
C ILE A 22 25.14 -1.60 31.20
N ARG A 23 26.12 -1.13 31.99
CA ARG A 23 25.87 -0.22 33.12
C ARG A 23 25.78 1.23 32.65
N HIS A 24 24.68 1.87 33.00
CA HIS A 24 24.43 3.29 32.81
C HIS A 24 24.30 3.99 34.16
N GLU A 25 25.03 5.09 34.34
CA GLU A 25 24.94 5.92 35.54
C GLU A 25 24.24 7.24 35.26
N THR A 26 23.39 7.66 36.19
CA THR A 26 22.70 8.95 36.14
C THR A 26 22.30 9.41 37.54
N TYR A 27 21.77 10.62 37.64
CA TYR A 27 21.23 11.16 38.89
C TYR A 27 19.77 10.75 39.07
N LYS A 28 19.36 10.47 40.31
CA LYS A 28 17.95 10.23 40.69
C LYS A 28 17.04 11.37 40.22
N ALA A 29 17.51 12.61 40.31
CA ALA A 29 16.79 13.81 39.83
C ALA A 29 16.54 13.79 38.31
N THR A 30 17.47 13.25 37.51
CA THR A 30 17.32 13.14 36.05
C THR A 30 16.12 12.27 35.69
N LEU A 31 15.95 11.14 36.39
CA LEU A 31 14.83 10.22 36.15
C LEU A 31 13.47 10.80 36.55
N LYS A 32 13.45 11.83 37.39
CA LYS A 32 12.22 12.53 37.81
C LYS A 32 11.79 13.63 36.83
N LYS A 33 12.62 14.02 35.86
CA LYS A 33 12.29 15.07 34.86
C LYS A 33 11.09 14.70 33.98
N ILE A 34 10.93 13.42 33.66
CA ILE A 34 9.81 12.91 32.86
C ILE A 34 8.96 12.01 33.78
N PRO A 35 7.89 12.56 34.40
CA PRO A 35 7.08 11.81 35.36
C PRO A 35 6.24 10.74 34.67
N ALA A 36 5.64 9.86 35.47
CA ALA A 36 4.75 8.77 35.01
C ALA A 36 5.41 7.71 34.10
N THR A 37 6.72 7.72 33.98
CA THR A 37 7.52 6.72 33.26
C THR A 37 8.04 5.63 34.19
N ARG A 38 8.49 4.49 33.65
CA ARG A 38 9.06 3.38 34.46
C ARG A 38 10.24 3.84 35.31
N LEU A 39 11.17 4.58 34.71
CA LEU A 39 12.37 5.08 35.41
C LEU A 39 12.04 6.13 36.49
N SER A 40 10.97 6.92 36.31
CA SER A 40 10.55 7.88 37.34
C SER A 40 10.00 7.20 38.59
N ARG A 41 9.58 5.93 38.50
CA ARG A 41 8.95 5.15 39.58
C ARG A 41 9.90 4.13 40.23
N LEU A 42 11.21 4.21 39.97
CA LEU A 42 12.17 3.30 40.61
C LEU A 42 12.14 3.43 42.13
N THR A 43 12.09 2.28 42.81
CA THR A 43 12.22 2.12 44.26
C THR A 43 13.04 0.87 44.55
N GLU A 44 13.69 0.81 45.72
CA GLU A 44 14.48 -0.36 46.14
C GLU A 44 13.62 -1.60 46.43
N ALA A 45 12.30 -1.43 46.53
CA ALA A 45 11.34 -2.52 46.71
C ALA A 45 11.01 -3.26 45.39
N LEU A 46 11.50 -2.78 44.25
CA LEU A 46 11.26 -3.44 42.98
C LEU A 46 12.10 -4.72 42.85
N ALA A 47 11.50 -5.76 42.26
CA ALA A 47 12.14 -7.07 42.08
C ALA A 47 13.42 -7.02 41.22
N ASN A 48 13.59 -5.97 40.44
CA ASN A 48 14.73 -5.79 39.54
C ASN A 48 15.88 -4.97 40.18
N TYR A 49 15.80 -4.66 41.47
CA TYR A 49 16.87 -4.02 42.23
C TYR A 49 17.78 -5.06 42.89
N ASP A 50 19.09 -4.97 42.66
CA ASP A 50 20.10 -5.78 43.33
C ASP A 50 20.71 -4.98 44.51
N PRO A 51 20.44 -5.37 45.77
CA PRO A 51 20.94 -4.65 46.94
C PRO A 51 22.43 -4.87 47.20
N ILE A 52 23.05 -5.91 46.60
CA ILE A 52 24.48 -6.20 46.76
C ILE A 52 25.29 -5.27 45.86
N LEU A 53 24.87 -5.15 44.60
CA LEU A 53 25.53 -4.30 43.62
C LEU A 53 25.01 -2.85 43.63
N ASN A 54 23.90 -2.58 44.33
CA ASN A 54 23.23 -1.29 44.38
C ASN A 54 22.87 -0.79 42.95
N GLU A 55 22.32 -1.68 42.13
CA GLU A 55 21.95 -1.40 40.73
C GLU A 55 20.59 -1.98 40.37
N TYR A 56 19.94 -1.40 39.35
CA TYR A 56 18.73 -1.95 38.76
C TYR A 56 19.07 -2.73 37.49
N PHE A 57 18.62 -3.97 37.39
CA PHE A 57 18.82 -4.79 36.19
C PHE A 57 17.58 -4.77 35.28
N PHE A 58 17.80 -4.65 33.98
CA PHE A 58 16.78 -4.76 32.94
C PHE A 58 17.30 -5.60 31.80
N ASP A 59 16.64 -6.73 31.52
CA ASP A 59 16.98 -7.59 30.38
C ASP A 59 16.36 -7.03 29.08
N ARG A 60 16.87 -5.87 28.63
CA ARG A 60 16.35 -5.09 27.49
C ARG A 60 17.49 -4.57 26.62
N HIS A 61 17.16 -3.95 25.48
CA HIS A 61 18.14 -3.55 24.49
C HIS A 61 19.05 -2.38 24.96
N PRO A 62 20.36 -2.60 25.16
CA PRO A 62 21.24 -1.57 25.72
C PRO A 62 21.46 -0.37 24.80
N GLY A 63 21.53 -0.58 23.47
CA GLY A 63 21.71 0.50 22.49
C GLY A 63 20.58 1.52 22.50
N VAL A 64 19.32 1.06 22.43
CA VAL A 64 18.13 1.91 22.53
C VAL A 64 18.07 2.66 23.87
N PHE A 65 18.44 1.99 24.97
CA PHE A 65 18.41 2.61 26.29
C PHE A 65 19.27 3.88 26.40
N ALA A 66 20.37 3.97 25.64
CA ALA A 66 21.16 5.19 25.59
C ALA A 66 20.34 6.40 25.11
N GLN A 67 19.45 6.22 24.14
CA GLN A 67 18.56 7.29 23.65
C GLN A 67 17.45 7.61 24.65
N VAL A 68 16.89 6.58 25.28
CA VAL A 68 15.92 6.74 26.37
C VAL A 68 16.54 7.59 27.49
N LEU A 69 17.73 7.25 27.96
CA LEU A 69 18.40 8.00 29.03
C LEU A 69 18.78 9.43 28.60
N ASN A 70 19.19 9.63 27.35
CA ASN A 70 19.45 10.96 26.82
C ASN A 70 18.18 11.81 26.78
N TYR A 71 17.01 11.24 26.52
CA TYR A 71 15.74 11.96 26.57
C TYR A 71 15.48 12.55 27.97
N TYR A 72 15.74 11.80 29.06
CA TYR A 72 15.66 12.36 30.42
C TYR A 72 16.68 13.48 30.67
N ARG A 73 17.84 13.44 30.02
CA ARG A 73 18.90 14.46 30.20
C ARG A 73 18.54 15.76 29.49
N THR A 74 18.15 15.67 28.21
CA THR A 74 18.00 16.80 27.29
C THR A 74 16.56 17.27 27.11
N GLY A 75 15.58 16.41 27.39
CA GLY A 75 14.17 16.63 27.04
C GLY A 75 13.87 16.49 25.54
N LYS A 76 14.80 15.94 24.74
CA LYS A 76 14.65 15.72 23.30
C LYS A 76 14.82 14.24 22.96
N LEU A 77 13.80 13.64 22.35
CA LEU A 77 13.81 12.23 21.97
C LEU A 77 14.30 12.07 20.53
N HIS A 78 15.47 11.46 20.35
CA HIS A 78 16.06 11.20 19.04
C HIS A 78 16.02 9.71 18.70
N TYR A 79 15.79 9.43 17.43
CA TYR A 79 15.75 8.09 16.89
C TYR A 79 17.17 7.52 16.67
N PRO A 80 17.48 6.31 17.14
CA PRO A 80 18.76 5.64 16.89
C PRO A 80 18.90 5.16 15.43
N THR A 81 20.01 5.46 14.76
CA THR A 81 20.21 5.14 13.33
C THR A 81 20.48 3.66 13.03
N ASP A 82 20.77 2.86 14.05
CA ASP A 82 21.18 1.46 13.99
C ASP A 82 20.06 0.48 14.37
N VAL A 83 18.84 0.98 14.59
CA VAL A 83 17.69 0.21 15.09
C VAL A 83 16.49 0.45 14.17
N CYS A 84 15.60 -0.54 14.02
CA CYS A 84 14.36 -0.40 13.26
C CYS A 84 13.23 0.24 14.07
N GLY A 85 12.27 0.88 13.38
CA GLY A 85 11.17 1.64 13.98
C GLY A 85 10.38 0.87 15.05
N PRO A 86 9.89 -0.35 14.73
CA PRO A 86 9.12 -1.16 15.66
C PRO A 86 9.88 -1.53 16.92
N LEU A 87 11.16 -1.93 16.81
CA LEU A 87 11.98 -2.26 17.97
C LEU A 87 12.17 -1.04 18.89
N PHE A 88 12.31 0.15 18.31
CA PHE A 88 12.37 1.38 19.08
C PHE A 88 11.04 1.69 19.77
N GLU A 89 9.90 1.50 19.10
CA GLU A 89 8.56 1.68 19.67
C GLU A 89 8.29 0.72 20.85
N GLU A 90 8.62 -0.57 20.70
CA GLU A 90 8.49 -1.57 21.76
C GLU A 90 9.31 -1.22 23.00
N GLU A 91 10.50 -0.66 22.81
CA GLU A 91 11.32 -0.16 23.91
C GLU A 91 10.70 1.09 24.55
N LEU A 92 10.26 2.08 23.76
CA LEU A 92 9.59 3.27 24.31
C LEU A 92 8.35 2.90 25.12
N GLU A 93 7.52 1.99 24.62
CA GLU A 93 6.37 1.45 25.33
C GLU A 93 6.79 0.78 26.64
N PHE A 94 7.84 -0.06 26.61
CA PHE A 94 8.37 -0.67 27.82
C PHE A 94 8.80 0.38 28.86
N TRP A 95 9.50 1.44 28.46
CA TRP A 95 9.95 2.51 29.35
C TRP A 95 8.83 3.48 29.76
N GLY A 96 7.66 3.38 29.12
CA GLY A 96 6.49 4.23 29.35
C GLY A 96 6.64 5.62 28.75
N LEU A 97 7.30 5.72 27.59
CA LEU A 97 7.51 6.95 26.83
C LEU A 97 6.61 6.97 25.60
N ASP A 98 6.07 8.15 25.28
CA ASP A 98 5.24 8.36 24.10
C ASP A 98 6.11 8.51 22.84
N SER A 99 5.89 7.63 21.86
CA SER A 99 6.61 7.63 20.57
C SER A 99 6.31 8.88 19.73
N ASN A 100 5.24 9.61 20.02
CA ASN A 100 4.92 10.85 19.32
C ASN A 100 5.82 12.04 19.72
N GLN A 101 6.66 11.89 20.75
CA GLN A 101 7.58 12.94 21.22
C GLN A 101 8.92 12.96 20.48
N VAL A 102 9.08 12.16 19.42
CA VAL A 102 10.30 12.12 18.61
C VAL A 102 10.52 13.47 17.93
N GLU A 103 11.75 13.98 17.98
CA GLU A 103 12.11 15.27 17.39
C GLU A 103 11.96 15.26 15.85
N PRO A 104 11.59 16.39 15.21
CA PRO A 104 11.35 16.47 13.77
C PRO A 104 12.51 16.00 12.88
N CYS A 105 13.76 16.16 13.34
CA CYS A 105 14.93 15.71 12.59
C CYS A 105 14.99 14.19 12.38
N CYS A 106 14.22 13.43 13.16
CA CYS A 106 14.19 11.98 13.14
C CYS A 106 12.93 11.40 12.49
N TRP A 107 11.94 12.24 12.15
CA TRP A 107 10.65 11.77 11.62
C TRP A 107 10.82 10.95 10.35
N MET A 108 11.68 11.37 9.43
CA MET A 108 11.81 10.67 8.15
C MET A 108 12.36 9.26 8.30
N THR A 109 13.36 9.07 9.15
CA THR A 109 13.92 7.74 9.42
C THR A 109 12.91 6.88 10.19
N TYR A 110 12.22 7.47 11.17
CA TYR A 110 11.22 6.79 11.97
C TYR A 110 10.01 6.33 11.15
N THR A 111 9.43 7.20 10.32
CA THR A 111 8.23 6.87 9.51
C THR A 111 8.54 5.93 8.35
N GLN A 112 9.70 6.07 7.69
CA GLN A 112 10.06 5.19 6.57
C GLN A 112 10.08 3.72 6.96
N HIS A 113 10.64 3.39 8.13
CA HIS A 113 10.68 2.00 8.59
C HIS A 113 9.30 1.45 8.94
N ARG A 114 8.44 2.26 9.57
CA ARG A 114 7.06 1.87 9.91
C ARG A 114 6.21 1.64 8.64
N ASP A 115 6.24 2.59 7.71
CA ASP A 115 5.45 2.53 6.48
C ASP A 115 5.91 1.36 5.57
N THR A 116 7.21 1.04 5.58
CA THR A 116 7.74 -0.15 4.88
C THR A 116 7.18 -1.44 5.45
N GLN A 117 7.06 -1.55 6.78
CA GLN A 117 6.50 -2.76 7.39
C GLN A 117 4.99 -2.87 7.18
N GLU A 118 4.25 -1.76 7.25
CA GLU A 118 2.82 -1.76 6.92
C GLU A 118 2.58 -2.17 5.46
N THR A 119 3.36 -1.63 4.53
CA THR A 119 3.28 -2.01 3.12
C THR A 119 3.67 -3.47 2.90
N LEU A 120 4.71 -3.97 3.55
CA LEU A 120 5.07 -5.39 3.51
C LEU A 120 3.95 -6.29 4.06
N ALA A 121 3.33 -5.92 5.18
CA ALA A 121 2.21 -6.66 5.74
C ALA A 121 0.98 -6.64 4.82
N VAL A 122 0.75 -5.54 4.09
CA VAL A 122 -0.28 -5.47 3.05
C VAL A 122 0.07 -6.40 1.88
N LEU A 123 1.32 -6.38 1.41
CA LEU A 123 1.79 -7.26 0.34
C LEU A 123 1.66 -8.74 0.72
N GLU A 124 2.04 -9.11 1.94
CA GLU A 124 1.92 -10.48 2.44
C GLU A 124 0.45 -10.95 2.52
N ARG A 125 -0.47 -10.06 2.90
CA ARG A 125 -1.92 -10.34 2.84
C ARG A 125 -2.41 -10.54 1.41
N LEU A 126 -1.94 -9.73 0.47
CA LEU A 126 -2.28 -9.87 -0.95
C LEU A 126 -1.71 -11.16 -1.55
N ASP A 127 -0.53 -11.60 -1.10
CA ASP A 127 0.06 -12.88 -1.52
C ASP A 127 -0.74 -14.07 -0.98
N LEU A 128 -1.29 -13.98 0.24
CA LEU A 128 -2.19 -14.98 0.81
C LEU A 128 -3.53 -15.08 0.06
N ASP A 129 -4.04 -13.98 -0.48
CA ASP A 129 -5.22 -13.96 -1.36
C ASP A 129 -4.99 -14.66 -2.72
N THR A 130 -3.75 -15.10 -3.01
CA THR A 130 -3.43 -15.93 -4.19
C THR A 130 -3.77 -17.41 -3.98
N GLU A 131 -4.05 -17.85 -2.75
CA GLU A 131 -4.60 -19.18 -2.51
C GLU A 131 -6.04 -19.25 -3.06
N LYS A 132 -6.33 -20.28 -3.85
CA LYS A 132 -7.68 -20.44 -4.43
C LYS A 132 -8.70 -20.50 -3.28
N PRO A 133 -9.70 -19.60 -3.26
CA PRO A 133 -10.70 -19.59 -2.20
C PRO A 133 -11.43 -20.93 -2.16
N THR A 134 -11.76 -21.38 -0.95
CA THR A 134 -12.51 -22.62 -0.74
C THR A 134 -13.91 -22.51 -1.36
N GLU A 135 -14.53 -23.64 -1.70
CA GLU A 135 -15.89 -23.63 -2.29
C GLU A 135 -16.93 -22.97 -1.38
N GLU A 136 -16.74 -23.04 -0.06
CA GLU A 136 -17.57 -22.40 0.96
C GLU A 136 -17.41 -20.87 0.95
N GLU A 137 -16.18 -20.36 0.89
CA GLU A 137 -15.91 -18.91 0.77
C GLU A 137 -16.46 -18.34 -0.53
N LEU A 138 -16.41 -19.12 -1.60
CA LEU A 138 -16.97 -18.79 -2.91
C LEU A 138 -18.49 -18.72 -2.85
N ALA A 139 -19.14 -19.70 -2.21
CA ALA A 139 -20.59 -19.71 -2.01
C ALA A 139 -21.07 -18.50 -1.20
N ARG A 140 -20.29 -18.09 -0.18
CA ARG A 140 -20.53 -16.86 0.57
C ARG A 140 -20.37 -15.61 -0.29
N LYS A 141 -19.30 -15.53 -1.10
CA LYS A 141 -19.02 -14.37 -1.99
C LYS A 141 -20.15 -14.13 -3.00
N PHE A 142 -20.74 -15.19 -3.53
CA PHE A 142 -21.79 -15.12 -4.55
C PHE A 142 -23.22 -15.26 -3.98
N GLY A 143 -23.38 -15.35 -2.66
CA GLY A 143 -24.68 -15.30 -1.97
C GLY A 143 -25.53 -16.56 -2.09
N TYR A 144 -24.94 -17.74 -2.29
CA TYR A 144 -25.64 -19.04 -2.37
C TYR A 144 -25.21 -20.05 -1.29
N GLU A 145 -24.71 -19.56 -0.15
CA GLU A 145 -24.28 -20.36 1.00
C GLU A 145 -25.35 -21.35 1.50
N ASP A 146 -26.61 -20.91 1.59
CA ASP A 146 -27.73 -21.76 2.01
C ASP A 146 -27.98 -22.95 1.07
N ASP A 147 -27.78 -22.75 -0.24
CA ASP A 147 -27.96 -23.80 -1.25
C ASP A 147 -26.79 -24.77 -1.26
N TYR A 148 -25.58 -24.26 -0.98
CA TYR A 148 -24.37 -25.07 -0.79
C TYR A 148 -24.50 -26.00 0.42
N LEU A 149 -24.91 -25.46 1.57
CA LEU A 149 -25.12 -26.24 2.80
C LEU A 149 -26.23 -27.29 2.67
N LYS A 150 -27.26 -27.02 1.86
CA LYS A 150 -28.36 -27.95 1.56
C LYS A 150 -28.00 -28.98 0.49
N GLY A 151 -26.85 -28.85 -0.18
CA GLY A 151 -26.46 -29.70 -1.30
C GLY A 151 -27.33 -29.54 -2.55
N THR A 152 -28.03 -28.40 -2.69
CA THR A 152 -28.97 -28.13 -3.79
C THR A 152 -28.40 -27.15 -4.82
N VAL A 153 -27.08 -27.13 -4.97
CA VAL A 153 -26.38 -26.22 -5.89
C VAL A 153 -26.67 -26.55 -7.36
N SER A 154 -27.05 -25.52 -8.10
CA SER A 154 -27.27 -25.59 -9.55
C SER A 154 -25.93 -25.65 -10.30
N TRP A 155 -25.93 -26.28 -11.48
CA TRP A 155 -24.79 -26.26 -12.39
C TRP A 155 -24.30 -24.84 -12.71
N TRP A 156 -25.23 -23.88 -12.83
CA TRP A 156 -24.87 -22.48 -13.03
C TRP A 156 -24.12 -21.87 -11.83
N GLN A 157 -24.47 -22.25 -10.59
CA GLN A 157 -23.78 -21.79 -9.39
C GLN A 157 -22.34 -22.34 -9.30
N HIS A 158 -22.06 -23.50 -9.89
CA HIS A 158 -20.69 -24.02 -10.02
C HIS A 158 -19.90 -23.34 -11.15
N MET A 159 -20.54 -23.02 -12.28
CA MET A 159 -19.87 -22.40 -13.41
C MET A 159 -19.62 -20.90 -13.23
N LYS A 160 -20.53 -20.21 -12.54
CA LYS A 160 -20.50 -18.76 -12.33
C LYS A 160 -19.15 -18.28 -11.73
N PRO A 161 -18.62 -18.86 -10.63
CA PRO A 161 -17.33 -18.43 -10.09
C PRO A 161 -16.13 -18.70 -11.04
N GLN A 162 -16.18 -19.79 -11.80
CA GLN A 162 -15.13 -20.14 -12.75
C GLN A 162 -15.08 -19.16 -13.91
N MET A 163 -16.24 -18.75 -14.41
CA MET A 163 -16.33 -17.79 -15.50
C MET A 163 -16.04 -16.36 -15.00
N TRP A 164 -16.38 -16.03 -13.76
CA TRP A 164 -16.00 -14.76 -13.11
C TRP A 164 -14.48 -14.61 -13.00
N SER A 165 -13.80 -15.61 -12.40
CA SER A 165 -12.33 -15.58 -12.27
C SER A 165 -11.60 -15.58 -13.61
N LEU A 166 -12.22 -16.11 -14.67
CA LEU A 166 -11.63 -16.14 -16.00
C LEU A 166 -11.58 -14.74 -16.67
N PHE A 167 -12.57 -13.89 -16.40
CA PHE A 167 -12.70 -12.57 -17.04
C PHE A 167 -12.27 -11.41 -16.13
N ASP A 168 -12.60 -11.44 -14.84
CA ASP A 168 -12.31 -10.33 -13.92
C ASP A 168 -10.91 -10.46 -13.29
N GLU A 169 -10.33 -11.66 -13.27
CA GLU A 169 -9.09 -11.95 -12.55
C GLU A 169 -8.02 -12.50 -13.53
N PRO A 170 -7.31 -11.65 -14.29
CA PRO A 170 -6.45 -12.06 -15.40
C PRO A 170 -5.27 -12.95 -14.98
N TYR A 171 -4.93 -12.97 -13.70
CA TYR A 171 -3.85 -13.79 -13.14
C TYR A 171 -4.33 -15.15 -12.60
N SER A 172 -5.64 -15.41 -12.55
CA SER A 172 -6.24 -16.62 -11.96
C SER A 172 -5.83 -17.91 -12.68
N SER A 173 -5.62 -17.85 -14.00
CA SER A 173 -5.27 -19.02 -14.81
C SER A 173 -4.53 -18.61 -16.09
N ASN A 174 -3.85 -19.57 -16.73
CA ASN A 174 -3.24 -19.31 -18.05
C ASN A 174 -4.28 -18.95 -19.11
N ALA A 175 -5.51 -19.46 -19.00
CA ALA A 175 -6.61 -19.09 -19.89
C ALA A 175 -7.07 -17.64 -19.64
N ALA A 176 -7.18 -17.22 -18.39
CA ALA A 176 -7.51 -15.83 -18.01
C ALA A 176 -6.46 -14.84 -18.54
N LYS A 177 -5.16 -15.21 -18.47
CA LYS A 177 -4.06 -14.42 -19.04
C LYS A 177 -4.21 -14.22 -20.54
N ILE A 178 -4.56 -15.29 -21.27
CA ILE A 178 -4.77 -15.23 -22.73
C ILE A 178 -5.95 -14.31 -23.06
N ILE A 179 -7.08 -14.44 -22.35
CA ILE A 179 -8.24 -13.57 -22.55
C ILE A 179 -7.87 -12.13 -22.26
N GLY A 180 -7.21 -11.84 -21.13
CA GLY A 180 -6.75 -10.48 -20.80
C GLY A 180 -5.86 -9.86 -21.89
N VAL A 181 -4.96 -10.63 -22.50
CA VAL A 181 -4.14 -10.16 -23.64
C VAL A 181 -5.01 -9.85 -24.86
N ILE A 182 -6.02 -10.68 -25.15
CA ILE A 182 -6.97 -10.44 -26.24
C ILE A 182 -7.78 -9.16 -25.97
N SER A 183 -8.26 -8.94 -24.75
CA SER A 183 -8.99 -7.73 -24.35
C SER A 183 -8.15 -6.47 -24.56
N VAL A 184 -6.90 -6.47 -24.09
CA VAL A 184 -5.96 -5.35 -24.29
C VAL A 184 -5.70 -5.11 -25.78
N PHE A 185 -5.58 -6.16 -26.59
CA PHE A 185 -5.43 -6.03 -28.03
C PHE A 185 -6.63 -5.32 -28.67
N PHE A 186 -7.87 -5.72 -28.34
CA PHE A 186 -9.07 -5.04 -28.86
C PHE A 186 -9.18 -3.58 -28.40
N ILE A 187 -8.74 -3.27 -27.17
CA ILE A 187 -8.64 -1.89 -26.69
C ILE A 187 -7.67 -1.10 -27.57
N CYS A 188 -6.45 -1.60 -27.80
CA CYS A 188 -5.47 -0.94 -28.66
C CYS A 188 -5.99 -0.75 -30.10
N VAL A 189 -6.59 -1.77 -30.70
CA VAL A 189 -7.15 -1.70 -32.05
C VAL A 189 -8.28 -0.66 -32.15
N SER A 190 -9.17 -0.59 -31.17
CA SER A 190 -10.27 0.38 -31.16
C SER A 190 -9.76 1.82 -31.04
N ILE A 191 -8.78 2.08 -30.16
CA ILE A 191 -8.14 3.40 -30.01
C ILE A 191 -7.42 3.78 -31.30
N LEU A 192 -6.61 2.89 -31.87
CA LEU A 192 -5.89 3.15 -33.13
C LEU A 192 -6.87 3.41 -34.28
N SER A 193 -7.94 2.63 -34.39
CA SER A 193 -9.01 2.84 -35.37
C SER A 193 -9.62 4.23 -35.23
N PHE A 194 -9.96 4.65 -34.01
CA PHE A 194 -10.50 5.97 -33.73
C PHE A 194 -9.52 7.09 -34.10
N CYS A 195 -8.24 6.96 -33.74
CA CYS A 195 -7.19 7.90 -34.11
C CYS A 195 -7.05 8.01 -35.65
N LEU A 196 -6.93 6.88 -36.35
CA LEU A 196 -6.75 6.85 -37.80
C LEU A 196 -7.99 7.36 -38.56
N LYS A 197 -9.19 7.13 -38.05
CA LYS A 197 -10.45 7.67 -38.59
C LYS A 197 -10.49 9.20 -38.58
N THR A 198 -9.82 9.82 -37.61
CA THR A 198 -9.73 11.28 -37.49
C THR A 198 -8.59 11.89 -38.29
N HIS A 199 -7.60 11.10 -38.72
CA HIS A 199 -6.45 11.58 -39.47
C HIS A 199 -6.82 12.06 -40.88
N PRO A 200 -6.42 13.28 -41.31
CA PRO A 200 -6.84 13.87 -42.58
C PRO A 200 -6.42 13.04 -43.80
N ASP A 201 -5.25 12.41 -43.78
CA ASP A 201 -4.73 11.62 -44.91
C ASP A 201 -5.46 10.28 -45.11
N MET A 202 -6.17 9.79 -44.07
CA MET A 202 -6.89 8.52 -44.11
C MET A 202 -8.38 8.69 -44.45
N ARG A 203 -8.82 9.93 -44.72
CA ARG A 203 -10.21 10.21 -45.11
C ARG A 203 -10.38 10.19 -46.63
N VAL A 204 -11.38 9.45 -47.09
CA VAL A 204 -11.71 9.31 -48.50
C VAL A 204 -12.55 10.50 -48.96
N PRO A 205 -12.14 11.24 -50.01
CA PRO A 205 -12.92 12.35 -50.54
C PRO A 205 -14.18 11.83 -51.25
N VAL A 206 -15.33 12.42 -50.93
CA VAL A 206 -16.57 12.20 -51.67
C VAL A 206 -16.63 13.21 -52.80
N ILE A 207 -16.49 12.71 -54.04
CA ILE A 207 -16.50 13.53 -55.25
C ILE A 207 -17.91 13.49 -55.83
N ARG A 208 -18.51 14.66 -56.08
CA ARG A 208 -19.81 14.79 -56.76
C ARG A 208 -19.66 15.53 -58.07
N ASN A 209 -20.40 15.07 -59.09
CA ASN A 209 -20.49 15.74 -60.37
C ASN A 209 -21.51 16.88 -60.25
N ILE A 210 -21.05 18.12 -60.37
CA ILE A 210 -21.93 19.30 -60.42
C ILE A 210 -21.92 19.91 -61.83
N THR A 211 -23.07 20.43 -62.24
CA THR A 211 -23.21 21.16 -63.50
C THR A 211 -23.11 22.66 -63.23
N VAL A 212 -22.15 23.32 -63.88
CA VAL A 212 -21.94 24.76 -63.78
C VAL A 212 -22.20 25.42 -65.12
N LYS A 213 -22.79 26.63 -65.08
CA LYS A 213 -23.01 27.44 -66.29
C LYS A 213 -21.77 28.30 -66.54
N THR A 214 -21.21 28.19 -67.75
CA THR A 214 -20.04 28.95 -68.19
C THR A 214 -20.46 30.37 -68.57
N ALA A 215 -19.52 31.33 -68.58
CA ALA A 215 -19.76 32.72 -69.00
C ALA A 215 -20.39 32.85 -70.42
N ASN A 216 -20.17 31.86 -71.29
CA ASN A 216 -20.79 31.76 -72.62
C ASN A 216 -22.17 31.09 -72.64
N GLY A 217 -22.78 30.78 -71.49
CA GLY A 217 -24.09 30.12 -71.37
C GLY A 217 -24.08 28.60 -71.55
N SER A 218 -22.92 27.99 -71.86
CA SER A 218 -22.76 26.53 -71.98
C SER A 218 -22.68 25.83 -70.62
N THR A 219 -23.31 24.65 -70.49
CA THR A 219 -23.20 23.81 -69.29
C THR A 219 -21.92 22.98 -69.32
N ALA A 220 -21.12 23.06 -68.27
CA ALA A 220 -19.91 22.25 -68.07
C ALA A 220 -20.05 21.40 -66.80
N TRP A 221 -19.41 20.23 -66.80
CA TRP A 221 -19.39 19.34 -65.64
C TRP A 221 -18.09 19.56 -64.89
N VAL A 222 -18.17 19.76 -63.57
CA VAL A 222 -17.01 19.92 -62.70
C VAL A 222 -17.09 18.92 -61.56
N LEU A 223 -15.94 18.37 -61.17
CA LEU A 223 -15.80 17.52 -59.99
C LEU A 223 -15.64 18.41 -58.76
N ASP A 224 -16.62 18.37 -57.86
CA ASP A 224 -16.57 19.12 -56.61
C ASP A 224 -16.31 18.18 -55.43
N LYS A 225 -15.34 18.56 -54.57
CA LYS A 225 -15.00 17.84 -53.34
C LYS A 225 -15.79 18.47 -52.20
N THR A 226 -16.95 17.90 -51.90
CA THR A 226 -17.87 18.46 -50.89
C THR A 226 -17.51 18.07 -49.47
N GLN A 227 -17.05 16.83 -49.25
CA GLN A 227 -16.71 16.30 -47.92
C GLN A 227 -15.71 15.14 -48.00
N THR A 228 -15.15 14.77 -46.85
CA THR A 228 -14.29 13.60 -46.68
C THR A 228 -14.87 12.67 -45.63
N ASN A 229 -15.04 11.39 -45.96
CA ASN A 229 -15.58 10.39 -45.04
C ASN A 229 -14.48 9.41 -44.59
N ALA A 230 -14.71 8.78 -43.44
CA ALA A 230 -13.85 7.67 -43.01
C ALA A 230 -13.97 6.48 -43.97
N HIS A 231 -12.88 5.74 -44.12
CA HIS A 231 -12.89 4.49 -44.88
C HIS A 231 -13.86 3.46 -44.23
N VAL A 232 -14.58 2.70 -45.06
CA VAL A 232 -15.60 1.73 -44.62
C VAL A 232 -15.02 0.65 -43.70
N ALA A 233 -13.73 0.33 -43.84
CA ALA A 233 -13.03 -0.63 -42.98
C ALA A 233 -13.08 -0.25 -41.49
N PHE A 234 -13.00 1.05 -41.16
CA PHE A 234 -13.05 1.49 -39.76
C PHE A 234 -14.40 1.18 -39.10
N PHE A 235 -15.50 1.21 -39.86
CA PHE A 235 -16.82 0.83 -39.36
C PHE A 235 -16.88 -0.65 -38.96
N TYR A 236 -16.32 -1.54 -39.78
CA TYR A 236 -16.28 -2.98 -39.46
C TYR A 236 -15.37 -3.27 -38.25
N ILE A 237 -14.21 -2.60 -38.17
CA ILE A 237 -13.30 -2.72 -37.02
C ILE A 237 -14.00 -2.28 -35.74
N GLU A 238 -14.65 -1.11 -35.74
CA GLU A 238 -15.44 -0.61 -34.61
C GLU A 238 -16.57 -1.58 -34.23
N CYS A 239 -17.28 -2.13 -35.23
CA CYS A 239 -18.35 -3.09 -34.99
C CYS A 239 -17.85 -4.36 -34.29
N VAL A 240 -16.72 -4.93 -34.74
CA VAL A 240 -16.13 -6.13 -34.12
C VAL A 240 -15.64 -5.83 -32.71
N CYS A 241 -14.94 -4.70 -32.49
CA CYS A 241 -14.47 -4.31 -31.15
C CYS A 241 -15.65 -4.11 -30.19
N ASN A 242 -16.71 -3.44 -30.63
CA ASN A 242 -17.91 -3.22 -29.81
C ASN A 242 -18.64 -4.53 -29.52
N ALA A 243 -18.67 -5.47 -30.46
CA ALA A 243 -19.22 -6.81 -30.21
C ALA A 243 -18.42 -7.53 -29.11
N TRP A 244 -17.09 -7.45 -29.15
CA TRP A 244 -16.21 -8.01 -28.12
C TRP A 244 -16.44 -7.37 -26.75
N PHE A 245 -16.46 -6.03 -26.66
CA PHE A 245 -16.71 -5.35 -25.39
C PHE A 245 -18.12 -5.62 -24.84
N THR A 246 -19.11 -5.72 -25.73
CA THR A 246 -20.48 -6.09 -25.31
C THR A 246 -20.50 -7.51 -24.76
N PHE A 247 -19.77 -8.43 -25.38
CA PHE A 247 -19.63 -9.79 -24.88
C PHE A 247 -18.96 -9.82 -23.50
N GLU A 248 -17.83 -9.12 -23.32
CA GLU A 248 -17.15 -9.02 -22.01
C GLU A 248 -18.07 -8.46 -20.93
N ILE A 249 -18.77 -7.36 -21.22
CA ILE A 249 -19.71 -6.73 -20.29
C ILE A 249 -20.83 -7.70 -19.96
N LEU A 250 -21.43 -8.38 -20.94
CA LEU A 250 -22.51 -9.33 -20.71
C LEU A 250 -22.06 -10.52 -19.87
N VAL A 251 -20.85 -11.02 -20.11
CA VAL A 251 -20.28 -12.10 -19.31
C VAL A 251 -20.08 -11.59 -17.88
N SER A 252 -19.35 -10.50 -17.68
CA SER A 252 -19.08 -9.92 -16.35
C SER A 252 -20.37 -9.50 -15.60
N SER A 253 -21.40 -9.00 -16.29
CA SER A 253 -22.64 -8.52 -15.67
C SER A 253 -23.68 -9.60 -15.37
N ASN A 254 -23.65 -10.74 -16.09
CA ASN A 254 -24.54 -11.88 -15.81
C ASN A 254 -23.89 -12.90 -14.86
N LEU A 255 -22.63 -12.67 -14.48
CA LEU A 255 -21.91 -13.36 -13.40
C LEU A 255 -22.14 -12.68 -12.05
#